data_AF-A0A9Q0DY55-F1
#
_entry.id   AF-A0A9Q0DY55-F1
#
_cell.length_a   1.000
_cell.length_b   1.000
_cell.length_c   1.000
_cell.angle_alpha   90.00
_cell.angle_beta   90.00
_cell.angle_gamma   90.00
#
_symmetry.space_group_name_H-M   'P 1'
#
loop_
_entity.id
_entity.type
_entity.pdbx_description
1 polymer ?
#
loop_
_entity_poly.entity_id
_entity_poly.type
_entity_poly.pdbx_seq_one_letter_code
_entity_poly.pdbx_strand_id
1 'polypeptide(L)'
;MNMRSYCVTGKLLQSSLTKEGETVLLDQRKVSFQVDPSSDSPFLILPLTFYHTMDHSSPLRAWAAKGGGWTDPELADFELLVILSAKVEPTSATCQVRTSYLPDEILWGYEFPPVVSLSPSGKYVADFAFFDKEAKTKITPLFKSPAPPIPPLPRPPSPSPPPPPGFPSCRAGSGPEGTDPEKIRLEQSYREGAQDPAQRQQTAQRSISNV
;
A
#
# COMPACT_ATOMS: atom_id res chain seq x y z
N MET A 1 -17.33 21.19 29.74
CA MET A 1 -17.38 22.19 28.64
C MET A 1 -17.75 21.46 27.37
N ASN A 2 -18.80 21.89 26.67
CA ASN A 2 -19.20 21.25 25.40
C ASN A 2 -18.39 21.85 24.25
N MET A 3 -17.81 20.97 23.44
CA MET A 3 -16.92 21.33 22.35
C MET A 3 -17.48 20.71 21.07
N ARG A 4 -18.23 21.51 20.32
CA ARG A 4 -19.01 21.03 19.15
C ARG A 4 -18.24 21.08 17.83
N SER A 5 -17.13 21.81 17.79
CA SER A 5 -16.28 21.89 16.61
C SER A 5 -14.84 21.72 17.06
N TYR A 6 -14.20 20.68 16.54
CA TYR A 6 -12.78 20.41 16.74
C TYR A 6 -12.18 19.90 15.43
N CYS A 7 -10.87 20.06 15.29
CA CYS A 7 -10.08 19.45 14.24
C CYS A 7 -8.80 18.88 14.84
N VAL A 8 -8.40 17.71 14.36
CA VAL A 8 -7.11 17.10 14.67
C VAL A 8 -6.25 17.16 13.43
N THR A 9 -5.06 17.74 13.54
CA THR A 9 -4.08 17.83 12.45
C THR A 9 -2.72 17.43 12.98
N GLY A 10 -1.95 16.72 12.16
CA GLY A 10 -0.56 16.40 12.43
C GLY A 10 0.41 17.18 11.56
N LYS A 11 1.64 17.29 12.07
CA LYS A 11 2.83 17.75 11.36
C LYS A 11 3.94 16.73 11.60
N LEU A 12 4.41 16.13 10.52
CA LEU A 12 5.63 15.34 10.54
C LEU A 12 6.80 16.30 10.39
N LEU A 13 7.60 16.40 11.45
CA LEU A 13 8.77 17.27 11.56
C LEU A 13 10.02 16.44 11.28
N GLN A 14 10.82 16.82 10.28
CA GLN A 14 12.01 16.06 9.90
C GLN A 14 13.08 17.00 9.29
N SER A 15 14.35 16.68 9.48
CA SER A 15 15.43 17.34 8.72
C SER A 15 15.49 16.79 7.29
N SER A 16 15.64 17.66 6.29
CA SER A 16 15.74 17.25 4.88
C SER A 16 16.80 18.05 4.13
N LEU A 17 17.36 17.46 3.07
CA LEU A 17 18.27 18.13 2.15
C LEU A 17 17.50 18.49 0.88
N THR A 18 17.53 19.75 0.48
CA THR A 18 16.91 20.21 -0.77
C THR A 18 17.72 19.75 -1.98
N LYS A 19 17.14 19.86 -3.18
CA LYS A 19 17.83 19.50 -4.44
C LYS A 19 19.03 20.40 -4.72
N GLU A 20 19.01 21.58 -4.11
CA GLU A 20 20.01 22.64 -4.21
C GLU A 20 21.16 22.44 -3.21
N GLY A 21 21.09 21.42 -2.35
CA GLY A 21 22.12 21.11 -1.35
C GLY A 21 21.97 21.88 -0.04
N GLU A 22 20.84 22.56 0.19
CA GLU A 22 20.57 23.26 1.44
C GLU A 22 19.93 22.32 2.46
N THR A 23 20.42 22.32 3.69
CA THR A 23 19.82 21.53 4.77
C THR A 23 18.69 22.32 5.42
N VAL A 24 17.47 21.78 5.37
CA VAL A 24 16.30 22.28 6.08
C VAL A 24 16.15 21.48 7.36
N LEU A 25 16.43 22.10 8.50
CA LEU A 25 16.40 21.44 9.81
C LEU A 25 14.98 21.05 10.27
N LEU A 26 13.95 21.73 9.78
CA LEU A 26 12.57 21.53 10.20
C LEU A 26 11.61 21.57 9.00
N ASP A 27 11.71 20.55 8.14
CA ASP A 27 10.68 20.31 7.13
C ASP A 27 9.40 19.84 7.83
N GLN A 28 8.24 20.35 7.38
CA GLN A 28 6.95 20.10 8.00
C GLN A 28 5.95 19.58 6.99
N ARG A 29 5.66 18.28 7.06
CA ARG A 29 4.67 17.64 6.19
C ARG A 29 3.36 17.42 6.93
N LYS A 30 2.25 17.84 6.31
CA LYS A 30 0.92 17.71 6.93
C LYS A 30 0.50 16.24 7.03
N VAL A 31 -0.05 15.85 8.17
CA VAL A 31 -0.72 14.57 8.41
C VAL A 31 -2.18 14.83 8.75
N SER A 32 -3.11 14.26 8.00
CA SER A 32 -4.54 14.45 8.24
C SER A 32 -5.10 13.30 9.07
N PHE A 33 -5.81 13.61 10.15
CA PHE A 33 -6.46 12.61 11.00
C PHE A 33 -7.96 12.57 10.76
N GLN A 34 -8.53 11.39 10.94
CA GLN A 34 -9.97 11.13 10.87
C GLN A 34 -10.42 10.51 12.19
N VAL A 35 -11.72 10.61 12.45
CA VAL A 35 -12.42 9.89 13.51
C VAL A 35 -13.51 9.08 12.81
N ASP A 36 -13.88 7.93 13.37
CA ASP A 36 -14.91 7.12 12.74
C ASP A 36 -16.23 7.90 12.58
N PRO A 37 -16.83 7.90 11.38
CA PRO A 37 -17.99 8.74 11.06
C PRO A 37 -19.30 8.22 11.66
N SER A 38 -19.28 7.15 12.45
CA SER A 38 -20.50 6.52 12.98
C SER A 38 -21.30 7.41 13.94
N SER A 39 -20.75 8.54 14.37
CA SER A 39 -21.48 9.60 15.05
C SER A 39 -21.32 10.91 14.29
N ASP A 40 -22.42 11.45 13.76
CA ASP A 40 -22.50 12.86 13.37
C ASP A 40 -22.14 13.70 14.61
N SER A 41 -20.91 14.21 14.66
CA SER A 41 -20.29 14.94 15.79
C SER A 41 -20.10 14.12 17.08
N PRO A 42 -18.99 13.35 17.21
CA PRO A 42 -18.68 12.76 18.51
C PRO A 42 -18.36 13.88 19.49
N PHE A 43 -18.96 13.81 20.68
CA PHE A 43 -18.60 14.71 21.77
C PHE A 43 -17.28 14.22 22.37
N LEU A 44 -16.33 15.14 22.59
CA LEU A 44 -15.08 14.88 23.33
C LEU A 44 -15.31 14.64 24.85
N ILE A 45 -16.49 14.13 25.20
CA ILE A 45 -16.86 13.71 26.57
C ILE A 45 -16.30 12.30 26.84
N LEU A 46 -16.22 11.45 25.81
CA LEU A 46 -15.65 10.12 25.87
C LEU A 46 -14.32 10.08 25.10
N PRO A 47 -13.39 9.18 25.47
CA PRO A 47 -12.19 8.93 24.68
C PRO A 47 -12.53 8.61 23.23
N LEU A 48 -11.83 9.25 22.29
CA LEU A 48 -11.94 9.00 20.85
C LEU A 48 -10.59 8.55 20.31
N THR A 49 -10.63 7.63 19.34
CA THR A 49 -9.43 7.25 18.59
C THR A 49 -9.40 8.03 17.29
N PHE A 50 -8.32 8.78 17.08
CA PHE A 50 -8.03 9.43 15.80
C PHE A 50 -7.05 8.59 15.01
N TYR A 51 -7.31 8.40 13.72
CA TYR A 51 -6.43 7.60 12.86
C TYR A 51 -6.02 8.38 11.62
N HIS A 52 -4.85 8.02 11.10
CA HIS A 52 -4.34 8.51 9.83
C HIS A 52 -4.23 7.34 8.85
N THR A 53 -4.86 7.46 7.68
CA THR A 53 -4.73 6.47 6.62
C THR A 53 -3.41 6.68 5.89
N MET A 54 -2.53 5.67 5.93
CA MET A 54 -1.24 5.67 5.23
C MET A 54 -1.37 5.32 3.74
N ASP A 55 -2.14 6.14 3.01
CA ASP A 55 -2.31 6.03 1.57
C ASP A 55 -1.08 6.52 0.79
N HIS A 56 -1.18 6.62 -0.54
CA HIS A 56 -0.08 7.05 -1.40
C HIS A 56 0.37 8.51 -1.18
N SER A 57 -0.49 9.35 -0.60
CA SER A 57 -0.19 10.75 -0.30
C SER A 57 0.37 10.95 1.12
N SER A 58 0.29 9.91 1.96
CA SER A 58 0.78 9.97 3.33
C SER A 58 2.30 10.20 3.37
N PRO A 59 2.78 11.16 4.18
CA PRO A 59 4.21 11.33 4.37
C PRO A 59 4.84 10.14 5.11
N LEU A 60 4.03 9.32 5.80
CA LEU A 60 4.45 8.11 6.52
C LEU A 60 4.49 6.84 5.63
N ARG A 61 4.17 6.95 4.33
CA ARG A 61 4.07 5.80 3.43
C ARG A 61 5.38 5.02 3.26
N ALA A 62 6.53 5.69 3.35
CA ALA A 62 7.83 5.07 3.15
C ALA A 62 8.10 3.92 4.14
N TRP A 63 7.71 4.08 5.41
CA TRP A 63 7.85 3.06 6.44
C TRP A 63 6.92 1.86 6.23
N ALA A 64 5.68 2.13 5.81
CA ALA A 64 4.74 1.09 5.38
C ALA A 64 5.28 0.22 4.25
N ALA A 65 6.02 0.80 3.30
CA ALA A 65 6.61 0.05 2.20
C ALA A 65 7.78 -0.86 2.63
N LYS A 66 8.44 -0.57 3.76
CA LYS A 66 9.60 -1.34 4.25
C LYS A 66 9.24 -2.54 5.14
N GLY A 67 7.98 -2.98 5.12
CA GLY A 67 7.51 -4.08 5.97
C GLY A 67 7.06 -3.62 7.37
N GLY A 68 7.10 -2.32 7.62
CA GLY A 68 6.65 -1.70 8.85
C GLY A 68 7.70 -1.54 9.93
N GLY A 69 7.33 -0.84 10.99
CA GLY A 69 8.21 -0.42 12.07
C GLY A 69 8.97 0.87 11.76
N TRP A 70 9.84 1.24 12.69
CA TRP A 70 10.71 2.42 12.62
C TRP A 70 12.18 2.02 12.55
N THR A 71 12.48 0.91 11.87
CA THR A 71 13.83 0.29 11.90
C THR A 71 14.83 0.93 10.95
N ASP A 72 14.38 1.83 10.07
CA ASP A 72 15.25 2.56 9.16
C ASP A 72 15.69 3.87 9.81
N PRO A 73 16.98 4.01 10.20
CA PRO A 73 17.46 5.20 10.90
C PRO A 73 17.37 6.48 10.06
N GLU A 74 17.47 6.39 8.72
CA GLU A 74 17.40 7.57 7.86
C GLU A 74 15.97 8.11 7.76
N LEU A 75 14.98 7.23 7.87
CA LEU A 75 13.59 7.63 7.88
C LEU A 75 13.16 7.97 9.30
N ALA A 76 13.47 7.14 10.30
CA ALA A 76 13.05 7.23 11.70
C ALA A 76 13.76 8.35 12.51
N ASP A 77 14.15 9.43 11.85
CA ASP A 77 14.51 10.69 12.50
C ASP A 77 13.41 11.72 12.21
N PHE A 78 12.31 11.61 12.97
CA PHE A 78 11.19 12.53 12.87
C PHE A 78 10.47 12.71 14.20
N GLU A 79 9.70 13.78 14.30
CA GLU A 79 8.74 14.00 15.39
C GLU A 79 7.35 14.22 14.79
N LEU A 80 6.36 13.46 15.26
CA LEU A 80 4.96 13.62 14.86
C LEU A 80 4.25 14.54 15.86
N LEU A 81 4.16 15.82 15.53
CA LEU A 81 3.36 16.77 16.30
C LEU A 81 1.87 16.58 15.96
N VAL A 82 1.04 16.37 16.98
CA VAL A 82 -0.42 16.27 16.89
C VAL A 82 -1.06 17.47 17.57
N ILE A 83 -1.99 18.11 16.87
CA ILE A 83 -2.65 19.33 17.30
C ILE A 83 -4.16 19.11 17.27
N LEU A 84 -4.80 19.20 18.43
CA LEU A 84 -6.24 19.31 18.57
C LEU A 84 -6.59 20.80 18.71
N SER A 85 -7.32 21.37 17.76
CA SER A 85 -7.87 22.72 17.88
C SER A 85 -9.38 22.64 17.97
N ALA A 86 -9.99 23.40 18.88
CA ALA A 86 -11.41 23.29 19.12
C ALA A 86 -12.04 24.57 19.67
N LYS A 87 -13.32 24.79 19.36
CA LYS A 87 -14.07 25.97 19.78
C LYS A 87 -14.96 25.67 20.98
N VAL A 88 -14.79 26.44 22.04
CA VAL A 88 -15.60 26.37 23.25
C VAL A 88 -16.90 27.15 23.00
N GLU A 89 -18.03 26.43 22.94
CA GLU A 89 -19.34 26.97 22.53
C GLU A 89 -19.79 28.21 23.32
N PRO A 90 -19.75 28.23 24.67
CA PRO A 90 -20.27 29.38 25.41
C PRO A 90 -19.41 30.65 25.30
N THR A 91 -18.12 30.53 24.98
CA THR A 91 -17.18 31.68 24.98
C THR A 91 -16.69 32.04 23.58
N SER A 92 -16.96 31.20 22.59
CA SER A 92 -16.30 31.23 21.27
C SER A 92 -14.77 31.22 21.32
N ALA A 93 -14.17 30.90 22.48
CA ALA A 93 -12.73 30.81 22.62
C ALA A 93 -12.21 29.57 21.87
N THR A 94 -11.05 29.71 21.25
CA THR A 94 -10.33 28.57 20.65
C THR A 94 -9.38 27.98 21.68
N CYS A 95 -9.54 26.70 21.97
CA CYS A 95 -8.58 25.90 22.72
C CYS A 95 -7.71 25.13 21.72
N GLN A 96 -6.40 25.12 21.95
CA GLN A 96 -5.48 24.29 21.20
C GLN A 96 -4.63 23.47 22.16
N VAL A 97 -4.62 22.16 21.96
CA VAL A 97 -3.80 21.20 22.71
C VAL A 97 -2.83 20.57 21.72
N ARG A 98 -1.57 20.40 22.17
CA ARG A 98 -0.49 19.84 21.36
C ARG A 98 0.20 18.74 22.15
N THR A 99 0.55 17.68 21.45
CA THR A 99 1.45 16.63 21.91
C THR A 99 2.31 16.21 20.74
N SER A 100 3.45 15.60 21.00
CA SER A 100 4.28 15.02 19.95
C SER A 100 4.66 13.59 20.28
N TYR A 101 5.04 12.85 19.25
CA TYR A 101 5.49 11.48 19.35
C TYR A 101 6.80 11.30 18.58
N LEU A 102 7.79 10.70 19.23
CA LEU A 102 8.97 10.15 18.59
C LEU A 102 8.63 8.80 17.95
N PRO A 103 9.47 8.29 17.02
CA PRO A 103 9.18 7.06 16.31
C PRO A 103 9.03 5.87 17.28
N ASP A 104 9.91 5.77 18.28
CA ASP A 104 9.87 4.72 19.29
C ASP A 104 8.60 4.72 20.17
N GLU A 105 7.86 5.82 20.22
CA GLU A 105 6.59 5.94 20.94
C GLU A 105 5.39 5.48 20.09
N ILE A 106 5.57 5.32 18.77
CA ILE A 106 4.51 4.90 17.86
C ILE A 106 4.59 3.38 17.65
N LEU A 107 3.72 2.63 18.31
CA LEU A 107 3.82 1.18 18.32
C LEU A 107 3.21 0.53 17.08
N TRP A 108 4.05 -0.20 16.34
CA TRP A 108 3.63 -0.95 15.15
C TRP A 108 3.03 -2.31 15.51
N GLY A 109 1.86 -2.61 14.93
CA GLY A 109 1.17 -3.87 15.22
C GLY A 109 0.51 -3.88 16.61
N TYR A 110 0.13 -2.72 17.12
CA TYR A 110 -0.64 -2.56 18.35
C TYR A 110 -1.98 -1.87 18.06
N GLU A 111 -2.94 -2.09 18.94
CA GLU A 111 -4.27 -1.47 18.93
C GLU A 111 -4.66 -1.02 20.35
N PHE A 112 -5.49 0.01 20.43
CA PHE A 112 -6.09 0.43 21.69
C PHE A 112 -7.24 -0.52 22.05
N PRO A 113 -7.27 -1.10 23.26
CA PRO A 113 -8.43 -1.83 23.76
C PRO A 113 -9.68 -0.93 23.78
N PRO A 114 -10.88 -1.48 23.59
CA PRO A 114 -12.10 -0.70 23.69
C PRO A 114 -12.29 -0.18 25.13
N VAL A 115 -12.28 1.15 25.29
CA VAL A 115 -12.44 1.81 26.60
C VAL A 115 -13.86 2.30 26.85
N VAL A 116 -14.72 2.33 25.83
CA VAL A 116 -16.12 2.72 25.93
C VAL A 116 -17.01 1.50 25.79
N SER A 117 -17.92 1.30 26.74
CA SER A 117 -18.92 0.23 26.73
C SER A 117 -20.31 0.74 27.09
N LEU A 118 -21.34 -0.08 26.87
CA LEU A 118 -22.71 0.21 27.27
C LEU A 118 -23.03 -0.53 28.58
N SER A 119 -23.49 0.20 29.59
CA SER A 119 -23.95 -0.39 30.84
C SER A 119 -25.22 -1.23 30.63
N PRO A 120 -25.56 -2.14 31.57
CA PRO A 120 -26.86 -2.84 31.55
C PRO A 120 -28.08 -1.90 31.54
N SER A 121 -27.90 -0.65 31.99
CA SER A 121 -28.91 0.40 31.99
C SER A 121 -28.94 1.25 30.71
N GLY A 122 -28.13 0.90 29.69
CA GLY A 122 -28.10 1.59 28.39
C GLY A 122 -27.31 2.90 28.38
N LYS A 123 -26.41 3.14 29.35
CA LYS A 123 -25.56 4.34 29.40
C LYS A 123 -24.15 4.02 28.92
N TYR A 124 -23.53 4.95 28.18
CA TYR A 124 -22.11 4.82 27.85
C TYR A 124 -21.23 5.01 29.08
N VAL A 125 -20.27 4.12 29.28
CA VAL A 125 -19.29 4.16 30.37
C VAL A 125 -17.89 4.08 29.76
N ALA A 126 -17.03 5.01 30.15
CA ALA A 126 -15.62 4.98 29.82
C ALA A 126 -14.83 4.38 30.99
N ASP A 127 -14.07 3.31 30.73
CA ASP A 127 -13.10 2.76 31.68
C ASP A 127 -11.72 3.36 31.40
N PHE A 128 -11.32 4.31 32.25
CA PHE A 128 -10.03 4.99 32.12
C PHE A 128 -8.83 4.15 32.56
N ALA A 129 -9.04 2.98 33.18
CA ALA A 129 -7.95 2.08 33.54
C ALA A 129 -7.23 1.49 32.31
N PHE A 130 -7.91 1.50 31.15
CA PHE A 130 -7.39 1.01 29.87
C PHE A 130 -7.08 2.14 28.88
N PHE A 131 -7.20 3.41 29.29
CA PHE A 131 -7.04 4.58 28.39
C PHE A 131 -5.64 4.67 27.77
N ASP A 132 -4.61 4.40 28.57
CA ASP A 132 -3.20 4.43 28.20
C ASP A 132 -2.65 3.05 27.84
N LYS A 133 -3.53 2.05 27.63
CA LYS A 133 -3.11 0.68 27.38
C LYS A 133 -3.15 0.35 25.91
N GLU A 134 -2.17 -0.45 25.51
CA GLU A 134 -2.03 -1.01 24.18
C GLU A 134 -2.05 -2.54 24.25
N ALA A 135 -2.60 -3.16 23.22
CA ALA A 135 -2.53 -4.60 23.02
C ALA A 135 -1.91 -4.91 21.66
N LYS A 136 -1.10 -5.96 21.58
CA LYS A 136 -0.58 -6.42 20.29
C LYS A 136 -1.75 -6.89 19.42
N THR A 137 -1.89 -6.32 18.23
CA THR A 137 -3.00 -6.69 17.34
C THR A 137 -2.79 -8.10 16.81
N LYS A 138 -3.91 -8.81 16.67
CA LYS A 138 -3.95 -10.14 16.04
C LYS A 138 -3.94 -10.05 14.51
N ILE A 139 -4.23 -8.86 13.97
CA ILE A 139 -4.31 -8.59 12.55
C ILE A 139 -2.91 -8.23 12.06
N THR A 140 -2.39 -8.99 11.09
CA THR A 140 -1.14 -8.61 10.43
C THR A 140 -1.43 -7.40 9.54
N PRO A 141 -0.74 -6.26 9.70
CA PRO A 141 -0.98 -5.09 8.86
C PRO A 141 -0.57 -5.43 7.43
N LEU A 142 -1.56 -5.51 6.53
CA LEU A 142 -1.36 -5.89 5.14
C LEU A 142 -0.97 -4.66 4.32
N PHE A 143 0.33 -4.38 4.22
CA PHE A 143 0.82 -3.37 3.28
C PHE A 143 0.79 -3.96 1.87
N LYS A 144 -0.29 -3.65 1.12
CA LYS A 144 -0.29 -3.92 -0.31
C LYS A 144 0.80 -3.07 -0.95
N SER A 145 1.90 -3.72 -1.34
CA SER A 145 2.83 -3.13 -2.30
C SER A 145 2.04 -2.79 -3.57
N PRO A 146 2.27 -1.63 -4.20
CA PRO A 146 1.73 -1.41 -5.54
C PRO A 146 2.15 -2.57 -6.45
N ALA A 147 1.20 -3.05 -7.27
CA ALA A 147 1.49 -4.08 -8.26
C ALA A 147 2.65 -3.62 -9.16
N PRO A 148 3.56 -4.53 -9.57
CA PRO A 148 4.62 -4.16 -10.49
C PRO A 148 4.01 -3.54 -11.75
N PRO A 149 4.65 -2.51 -12.35
CA PRO A 149 4.16 -1.92 -13.59
C PRO A 149 4.00 -3.02 -14.64
N ILE A 150 2.82 -3.09 -15.25
CA ILE A 150 2.54 -4.02 -16.34
C ILE A 150 3.58 -3.73 -17.44
N PRO A 151 4.38 -4.73 -17.89
CA PRO A 151 5.34 -4.50 -18.96
C PRO A 151 4.60 -3.99 -20.21
N PRO A 152 5.18 -3.04 -20.97
CA PRO A 152 4.55 -2.53 -22.17
C PRO A 152 4.24 -3.68 -23.13
N LEU A 153 3.02 -3.69 -23.67
CA LEU A 153 2.61 -4.67 -24.68
C LEU A 153 3.61 -4.66 -25.85
N PRO A 154 3.94 -5.83 -26.43
CA PRO A 154 4.75 -5.89 -27.64
C PRO A 154 4.14 -4.99 -28.71
N ARG A 155 4.96 -4.13 -29.32
CA ARG A 155 4.52 -3.26 -30.41
C ARG A 155 4.03 -4.16 -31.57
N PRO A 156 2.86 -3.89 -32.17
CA PRO A 156 2.41 -4.69 -33.31
C PRO A 156 3.44 -4.62 -34.44
N PRO A 157 3.62 -5.69 -35.23
CA PRO A 157 4.53 -5.69 -36.35
C PRO A 157 4.16 -4.58 -37.33
N SER A 158 5.16 -3.84 -37.79
CA SER A 158 4.97 -2.82 -38.81
C SER A 158 4.38 -3.45 -40.08
N PRO A 159 3.42 -2.80 -40.77
CA PRO A 159 2.91 -3.32 -42.02
C PRO A 159 4.04 -3.48 -43.04
N SER A 160 4.10 -4.66 -43.68
CA SER A 160 5.03 -4.92 -44.76
C SER A 160 4.82 -3.92 -45.91
N PRO A 161 5.90 -3.42 -46.54
CA PRO A 161 5.77 -2.51 -47.67
C PRO A 161 4.98 -3.16 -48.82
N PRO A 162 4.24 -2.37 -49.61
CA PRO A 162 3.51 -2.90 -50.76
C PRO A 162 4.51 -3.51 -51.78
N PRO A 163 4.13 -4.59 -52.47
CA PRO A 163 4.97 -5.17 -53.51
C PRO A 163 5.20 -4.13 -54.64
N PRO A 164 6.38 -4.11 -55.27
CA PRO A 164 6.64 -3.23 -56.39
C PRO A 164 5.70 -3.55 -57.56
N PRO A 165 5.31 -2.55 -58.38
CA PRO A 165 4.43 -2.76 -59.52
C PRO A 165 5.05 -3.75 -60.50
N GLY A 166 4.36 -4.86 -60.73
CA GLY A 166 4.78 -5.91 -61.65
C GLY A 166 4.81 -5.43 -63.10
N PHE A 167 5.93 -5.67 -63.78
CA PHE A 167 6.04 -5.58 -65.24
C PHE A 167 5.28 -6.75 -65.88
N PRO A 168 4.69 -6.56 -67.08
CA PRO A 168 3.76 -7.52 -67.66
C PRO A 168 4.41 -8.86 -68.04
N SER A 169 3.63 -9.90 -67.73
CA SER A 169 3.90 -11.33 -67.92
C SER A 169 4.44 -11.69 -69.30
N CYS A 170 5.56 -12.42 -69.33
CA CYS A 170 5.88 -13.36 -70.40
C CYS A 170 5.68 -14.79 -69.86
N ARG A 171 4.79 -15.51 -70.52
CA ARG A 171 4.26 -16.84 -70.20
C ARG A 171 5.22 -17.93 -70.66
N ALA A 172 5.65 -18.83 -69.77
CA ALA A 172 5.90 -20.25 -70.04
C ALA A 172 6.40 -20.99 -68.79
N GLY A 173 5.92 -22.23 -68.58
CA GLY A 173 6.70 -23.27 -67.91
C GLY A 173 6.18 -23.79 -66.56
N SER A 174 5.49 -24.92 -66.64
CA SER A 174 5.14 -25.88 -65.58
C SER A 174 6.35 -26.55 -64.90
N GLY A 175 6.31 -26.78 -63.58
CA GLY A 175 7.24 -27.69 -62.86
C GLY A 175 6.95 -27.79 -61.35
N PRO A 176 7.23 -28.94 -60.68
CA PRO A 176 6.42 -29.44 -59.55
C PRO A 176 6.91 -29.07 -58.14
N GLU A 177 5.98 -29.26 -57.21
CA GLU A 177 6.03 -29.17 -55.74
C GLU A 177 7.25 -29.87 -55.14
N GLY A 178 8.15 -29.10 -54.51
CA GLY A 178 9.25 -29.61 -53.69
C GLY A 178 8.86 -29.64 -52.22
N THR A 179 8.76 -30.83 -51.65
CA THR A 179 8.47 -31.08 -50.23
C THR A 179 9.65 -30.66 -49.37
N ASP A 180 9.48 -29.63 -48.54
CA ASP A 180 10.50 -29.14 -47.61
C ASP A 180 10.71 -30.13 -46.44
N PRO A 181 11.91 -30.71 -46.26
CA PRO A 181 12.22 -31.64 -45.18
C PRO A 181 12.14 -31.02 -43.78
N GLU A 182 12.28 -29.69 -43.65
CA GLU A 182 12.12 -28.99 -42.36
C GLU A 182 10.67 -29.04 -41.87
N LYS A 183 9.69 -28.95 -42.79
CA LYS A 183 8.27 -29.02 -42.48
C LYS A 183 7.86 -30.40 -41.95
N ILE A 184 8.45 -31.47 -42.50
CA ILE A 184 8.23 -32.84 -42.03
C ILE A 184 8.79 -33.04 -40.62
N ARG A 185 9.99 -32.48 -40.37
CA ARG A 185 10.67 -32.59 -39.07
C ARG A 185 9.89 -31.88 -37.97
N LEU A 186 9.31 -30.73 -38.30
CA LEU A 186 8.50 -29.95 -37.37
C LEU A 186 7.18 -30.66 -37.01
N GLU A 187 6.48 -31.26 -37.97
CA GLU A 187 5.24 -32.02 -37.69
C GLU A 187 5.48 -33.29 -36.85
N GLN A 188 6.63 -33.95 -36.99
CA GLN A 188 6.99 -35.09 -36.13
C GLN A 188 7.22 -34.64 -34.67
N SER A 189 7.85 -33.47 -34.45
CA SER A 189 8.07 -32.93 -33.11
C SER A 189 6.75 -32.61 -32.37
N TYR A 190 5.73 -32.15 -33.10
CA TYR A 190 4.41 -31.89 -32.53
C TYR A 190 3.61 -33.16 -32.22
N ARG A 191 3.87 -34.26 -32.94
CA ARG A 191 3.18 -35.54 -32.72
C ARG A 191 3.78 -36.34 -31.57
N GLU A 192 5.08 -36.19 -31.31
CA GLU A 192 5.76 -36.84 -30.17
C GLU A 192 5.54 -36.12 -28.82
N GLY A 193 5.21 -34.82 -28.84
CA GLY A 193 4.96 -34.02 -27.64
C GLY A 193 3.61 -34.26 -26.94
N ALA A 194 2.73 -35.09 -27.51
CA ALA A 194 1.42 -35.42 -26.93
C ALA A 194 1.44 -36.82 -26.29
N GLN A 195 2.23 -36.99 -25.21
CA GLN A 195 2.11 -38.13 -24.31
C GLN A 195 1.72 -37.67 -22.88
N ASP A 196 0.80 -38.45 -22.32
CA ASP A 196 -0.10 -38.27 -21.19
C ASP A 196 0.49 -37.60 -19.91
N PRO A 197 -0.21 -36.61 -19.29
CA PRO A 197 0.22 -35.93 -18.06
C PRO A 197 0.24 -36.79 -16.77
N ALA A 198 -0.14 -38.07 -16.81
CA ALA A 198 -0.26 -38.92 -15.62
C ALA A 198 1.07 -39.42 -15.00
N GLN A 199 2.24 -39.21 -15.61
CA GLN A 199 3.52 -39.73 -15.10
C GLN A 199 4.45 -38.71 -14.43
N ARG A 200 4.07 -37.43 -14.38
CA ARG A 200 4.91 -36.37 -13.78
C ARG A 200 4.84 -36.27 -12.26
N GLN A 201 3.97 -37.04 -11.59
CA GLN A 201 3.75 -36.94 -10.15
C GLN A 201 4.58 -37.91 -9.28
N GLN A 202 5.33 -38.85 -9.85
CA GLN A 202 6.17 -39.76 -9.06
C GLN A 202 7.65 -39.36 -8.96
N THR A 203 8.15 -38.46 -9.80
CA THR A 203 9.54 -38.00 -9.76
C THR A 203 9.79 -36.81 -8.84
N ALA A 204 8.76 -36.16 -8.30
CA ALA A 204 8.90 -35.02 -7.39
C ALA A 204 8.88 -35.38 -5.89
N GLN A 205 8.52 -36.61 -5.52
CA GLN A 205 8.49 -37.04 -4.11
C GLN A 205 9.79 -37.69 -3.60
N ARG A 206 10.84 -37.77 -4.42
CA ARG A 206 12.14 -38.35 -4.01
C ARG A 206 13.21 -37.35 -3.59
N SER A 207 12.91 -36.04 -3.55
CA SER A 207 13.88 -35.01 -3.15
C SER A 207 13.57 -34.32 -1.83
N ILE A 208 12.63 -34.84 -1.03
CA ILE A 208 12.45 -34.44 0.38
C ILE A 208 12.99 -35.56 1.26
N SER A 209 14.31 -35.75 1.21
CA SER A 209 15.11 -36.53 2.15
C SER A 209 16.55 -36.12 1.90
N ASN A 210 17.19 -35.51 2.90
CA ASN A 210 18.50 -34.86 2.88
C ASN A 210 18.45 -33.39 2.46
N VAL A 211 18.16 -32.49 3.40
CA VAL A 211 19.15 -31.78 4.25
C VAL A 211 18.45 -31.36 5.54
#